data_AF-A0AAV5DHR5-F1
#
_entry.id   AF-A0AAV5DHR5-F1
#
_cell.length_a   1.000
_cell.length_b   1.000
_cell.length_c   1.000
_cell.angle_alpha   90.00
_cell.angle_beta   90.00
_cell.angle_gamma   90.00
#
_symmetry.space_group_name_H-M   'P 1'
#
loop_
_entity.id
_entity.type
_entity.pdbx_description
1 polymer ?
#
loop_
_entity_poly.entity_id
_entity_poly.type
_entity_poly.pdbx_seq_one_letter_code
_entity_poly.pdbx_strand_id
1 'polypeptide(L)'
;MEQRSDVGRQWLYDPCTDAGDPLGVVASVKVHNSIYASVRLLRPRECMGVSDFQFLPIHGVPGHDTRQFPGHREVFFYLKDLCDEFGIMDVVRLNTKVMCVAMASEVAGGNSSQVKWQVRSVRLDPDNGEEVAAQEEVFDAVIVANGHYSHPVAEPGTMVKGC
;
A
#
# COMPACT_ATOMS: atom_id res chain seq x y z
N MET A 1 2.07 9.13 -1.69
CA MET A 1 0.80 8.91 -2.41
C MET A 1 0.40 7.46 -2.22
N GLU A 2 -0.85 7.21 -1.84
CA GLU A 2 -1.37 5.87 -1.55
C GLU A 2 -2.62 5.64 -2.39
N GLN A 3 -2.69 4.49 -3.08
CA GLN A 3 -3.79 4.17 -3.98
C GLN A 3 -5.07 3.86 -3.22
N ARG A 4 -4.98 3.30 -2.01
CA ARG A 4 -6.14 2.92 -1.21
C ARG A 4 -6.68 4.08 -0.37
N SER A 5 -7.86 3.87 0.19
CA SER A 5 -8.58 4.81 1.06
C SER A 5 -8.04 4.86 2.49
N ASP A 6 -7.10 3.99 2.85
CA ASP A 6 -6.46 3.96 4.15
C ASP A 6 -5.03 3.41 4.01
N VAL A 7 -4.22 3.58 5.06
CA VAL A 7 -2.84 3.10 5.14
C VAL A 7 -2.76 1.59 5.42
N GLY A 8 -1.55 1.06 5.59
CA GLY A 8 -1.32 -0.33 5.96
C GLY A 8 -1.27 -1.34 4.81
N ARG A 9 -1.71 -0.96 3.60
CA ARG A 9 -1.63 -1.77 2.36
C ARG A 9 -2.07 -3.22 2.57
N GLN A 10 -1.11 -4.16 2.65
CA GLN A 10 -1.35 -5.58 2.83
C GLN A 10 -2.12 -5.88 4.12
N TRP A 11 -1.96 -5.08 5.17
CA TRP A 11 -2.66 -5.27 6.45
C TRP A 11 -4.11 -4.77 6.45
N LEU A 12 -4.47 -3.92 5.48
CA LEU A 12 -5.83 -3.47 5.22
C LEU A 12 -6.60 -4.56 4.44
N TYR A 13 -7.10 -5.55 5.17
CA TYR A 13 -7.82 -6.68 4.59
C TYR A 13 -9.00 -6.24 3.72
N ASP A 14 -9.04 -6.79 2.51
CA ASP A 14 -10.14 -6.66 1.57
C ASP A 14 -10.65 -8.08 1.26
N PRO A 15 -11.93 -8.40 1.52
CA PRO A 15 -12.48 -9.72 1.20
C PRO A 15 -12.69 -9.93 -0.31
N CYS A 16 -12.59 -8.88 -1.14
CA CYS A 16 -12.77 -8.99 -2.57
C CYS A 16 -11.63 -9.77 -3.22
N THR A 17 -11.95 -10.52 -4.27
CA THR A 17 -10.96 -11.25 -5.08
C THR A 17 -11.16 -10.89 -6.56
N ASP A 18 -10.09 -10.97 -7.35
CA ASP A 18 -10.17 -10.80 -8.80
C ASP A 18 -10.74 -12.07 -9.45
N ALA A 19 -12.03 -12.34 -9.22
CA ALA A 19 -12.69 -13.58 -9.60
C ALA A 19 -12.58 -13.93 -11.10
N GLY A 20 -12.46 -12.93 -11.97
CA GLY A 20 -12.32 -13.11 -13.43
C GLY A 20 -10.87 -13.33 -13.91
N ASP A 21 -9.88 -12.91 -13.12
CA ASP A 21 -8.46 -13.02 -13.46
C ASP A 21 -7.59 -13.02 -12.18
N PRO A 22 -7.66 -14.10 -11.37
CA PRO A 22 -7.03 -14.13 -10.05
C PRO A 22 -5.50 -14.11 -10.12
N LEU A 23 -4.93 -14.34 -11.31
CA LEU A 23 -3.50 -14.34 -11.56
C LEU A 23 -3.03 -13.06 -12.30
N GLY A 24 -3.95 -12.17 -12.67
CA GLY A 24 -3.63 -10.95 -13.41
C GLY A 24 -3.01 -11.21 -14.79
N VAL A 25 -3.37 -12.32 -15.44
CA VAL A 25 -2.81 -12.77 -16.74
C VAL A 25 -3.39 -11.96 -17.90
N VAL A 26 -4.66 -11.56 -17.79
CA VAL A 26 -5.42 -10.85 -18.82
C VAL A 26 -5.43 -9.34 -18.56
N ALA A 27 -5.55 -8.93 -17.30
CA ALA A 27 -5.53 -7.54 -16.88
C ALA A 27 -4.73 -7.39 -15.58
N SER A 28 -4.22 -6.19 -15.30
CA SER A 28 -3.57 -5.92 -14.02
C SER A 28 -4.53 -6.20 -12.86
N VAL A 29 -4.04 -6.95 -11.86
CA VAL A 29 -4.76 -7.31 -10.63
C VAL A 29 -5.38 -6.05 -10.02
N LYS A 30 -6.71 -6.04 -9.83
CA LYS A 30 -7.44 -4.90 -9.23
C LYS A 30 -7.34 -4.95 -7.72
N VAL A 31 -7.30 -6.15 -7.14
CA VAL A 31 -7.16 -6.35 -5.70
C VAL A 31 -5.68 -6.37 -5.31
N HIS A 32 -5.20 -5.27 -4.74
CA HIS A 32 -3.79 -5.15 -4.34
C HIS A 32 -3.42 -6.01 -3.11
N ASN A 33 -4.41 -6.52 -2.36
CA ASN A 33 -4.19 -7.25 -1.12
C ASN A 33 -4.21 -8.78 -1.33
N SER A 34 -3.22 -9.47 -0.76
CA SER A 34 -3.06 -10.92 -0.78
C SER A 34 -3.21 -11.57 0.61
N ILE A 35 -3.75 -10.84 1.60
CA ILE A 35 -3.92 -11.33 2.97
C ILE A 35 -5.25 -12.07 3.17
N TYR A 36 -5.24 -13.10 4.00
CA TYR A 36 -6.44 -13.88 4.36
C TYR A 36 -7.00 -13.43 5.71
N ALA A 37 -8.32 -13.54 5.88
CA ALA A 37 -9.01 -13.18 7.13
C ALA A 37 -8.46 -13.90 8.37
N SER A 38 -7.97 -15.14 8.21
CA SER A 38 -7.46 -15.96 9.29
C SER A 38 -5.97 -15.77 9.57
N VAL A 39 -5.27 -14.94 8.79
CA VAL A 39 -3.82 -14.84 8.92
C VAL A 39 -3.42 -14.25 10.27
N ARG A 40 -2.34 -14.79 10.83
CA ARG A 40 -1.68 -14.29 12.03
C ARG A 40 -0.20 -14.09 11.75
N LEU A 41 0.44 -13.27 12.57
CA LEU A 41 1.87 -13.09 12.49
C LEU A 41 2.60 -14.42 12.69
N LEU A 42 3.57 -14.68 11.81
CA LEU A 42 4.49 -15.82 11.93
C LEU A 42 5.59 -15.56 12.98
N ARG A 43 5.76 -14.31 13.38
CA ARG A 43 6.76 -13.85 14.35
C ARG A 43 6.07 -13.15 15.52
N PRO A 44 6.70 -13.13 16.71
CA PRO A 44 6.21 -12.35 17.84
C PRO A 44 6.07 -10.87 17.44
N ARG A 45 5.04 -10.19 17.95
CA ARG A 45 4.77 -8.78 17.66
C ARG A 45 5.96 -7.86 17.97
N GLU A 46 6.78 -8.22 18.95
CA GLU A 46 7.94 -7.48 19.41
C GLU A 46 9.01 -7.36 18.30
N CYS A 47 9.06 -8.31 17.37
CA CYS A 47 9.96 -8.26 16.21
C CYS A 47 9.45 -7.34 15.07
N MET A 48 8.19 -6.90 15.15
CA MET A 48 7.55 -6.06 14.13
C MET A 48 7.48 -4.58 14.55
N GLY A 49 7.73 -4.28 15.83
CA GLY A 49 7.78 -2.91 16.34
C GLY A 49 9.00 -2.14 15.83
N VAL A 50 8.88 -0.82 15.75
CA VAL A 50 10.03 0.06 15.50
C VAL A 50 10.58 0.57 16.84
N SER A 51 11.85 0.99 16.88
CA SER A 51 12.52 1.40 18.13
C SER A 51 11.79 2.52 18.85
N ASP A 52 11.25 3.47 18.10
CA ASP A 52 10.59 4.68 18.62
C ASP A 52 9.08 4.49 18.85
N PHE A 53 8.53 3.35 18.43
CA PHE A 53 7.11 3.03 18.60
C PHE A 53 6.95 1.50 18.70
N GLN A 54 6.91 1.01 19.93
CA GLN A 54 6.90 -0.42 20.20
C GLN A 54 5.52 -1.04 19.97
N PHE A 55 5.50 -2.23 19.37
CA PHE A 55 4.27 -2.97 19.14
C PHE A 55 3.90 -3.80 20.37
N LEU A 56 3.26 -3.16 21.36
CA LEU A 56 2.89 -3.78 22.64
C LEU A 56 1.43 -4.24 22.66
N PRO A 57 1.06 -5.24 23.49
CA PRO A 57 -0.33 -5.60 23.71
C PRO A 57 -1.12 -4.49 24.41
N ILE A 58 -2.29 -4.14 23.87
CA ILE A 58 -3.21 -3.16 24.47
C ILE A 58 -4.32 -3.93 25.20
N HIS A 59 -4.36 -3.81 26.52
CA HIS A 59 -5.35 -4.48 27.36
C HIS A 59 -6.56 -3.59 27.64
N GLY A 60 -7.75 -4.20 27.78
CA GLY A 60 -8.97 -3.50 28.19
C GLY A 60 -9.66 -2.69 27.08
N VAL A 61 -9.12 -2.67 25.86
CA VAL A 61 -9.75 -2.04 24.69
C VAL A 61 -10.38 -3.12 23.81
N PRO A 62 -11.71 -3.08 23.58
CA PRO A 62 -12.39 -4.05 22.74
C PRO A 62 -11.86 -4.05 21.30
N GLY A 63 -11.69 -5.24 20.71
CA GLY A 63 -11.30 -5.39 19.31
C GLY A 63 -9.79 -5.50 19.05
N HIS A 64 -8.96 -5.23 20.05
CA HIS A 64 -7.52 -5.50 20.01
C HIS A 64 -7.21 -6.96 20.31
N ASP A 65 -6.20 -7.48 19.64
CA ASP A 65 -5.68 -8.82 19.87
C ASP A 65 -4.48 -8.71 20.81
N THR A 66 -4.54 -9.27 22.02
CA THR A 66 -3.44 -9.17 22.99
C THR A 66 -2.43 -10.32 22.91
N ARG A 67 -2.59 -11.24 21.95
CA ARG A 67 -1.71 -12.41 21.81
C ARG A 67 -0.33 -12.00 21.34
N GLN A 68 0.71 -12.75 21.72
CA GLN A 68 2.07 -12.53 21.20
C GLN A 68 2.14 -12.67 19.67
N PHE A 69 1.30 -13.53 19.09
CA PHE A 69 1.14 -13.73 17.64
C PHE A 69 -0.26 -13.29 17.21
N PRO A 70 -0.50 -11.98 17.04
CA PRO A 70 -1.82 -11.47 16.72
C PRO A 70 -2.25 -11.72 15.28
N GLY A 71 -3.54 -11.55 15.02
CA GLY A 71 -4.11 -11.47 13.67
C GLY A 71 -3.70 -10.21 12.90
N HIS A 72 -3.88 -10.22 11.58
CA HIS A 72 -3.50 -9.09 10.72
C HIS A 72 -4.14 -7.75 11.12
N ARG A 73 -5.37 -7.78 11.67
CA ARG A 73 -6.11 -6.57 12.05
C ARG A 73 -5.40 -5.76 13.14
N GLU A 74 -4.72 -6.45 14.06
CA GLU A 74 -3.94 -5.78 15.11
C GLU A 74 -2.73 -5.05 14.53
N VAL A 75 -2.10 -5.63 13.49
CA VAL A 75 -0.98 -4.97 12.79
C VAL A 75 -1.47 -3.73 12.05
N PHE A 76 -2.65 -3.80 11.44
CA PHE A 76 -3.28 -2.65 10.81
C PHE A 76 -3.54 -1.52 11.83
N PHE A 77 -4.07 -1.84 13.01
CA PHE A 77 -4.25 -0.84 14.07
C PHE A 77 -2.93 -0.24 14.55
N TYR A 78 -1.92 -1.06 14.80
CA TYR A 78 -0.59 -0.58 15.15
C TYR A 78 0.00 0.39 14.11
N LEU A 79 -0.15 0.11 12.81
CA LEU A 79 0.32 1.00 11.76
C LEU A 79 -0.46 2.31 11.71
N LYS A 80 -1.76 2.27 12.00
CA LYS A 80 -2.61 3.45 12.07
C LYS A 80 -2.21 4.34 13.26
N ASP A 81 -2.06 3.75 14.44
CA ASP A 81 -1.61 4.44 15.64
C ASP A 81 -0.22 5.07 15.43
N LEU A 82 0.68 4.35 14.75
CA LEU A 82 1.99 4.88 14.35
C LEU A 82 1.84 6.08 13.41
N CYS A 83 0.98 6.00 12.40
CA CYS A 83 0.75 7.12 11.48
C CYS A 83 0.17 8.34 12.18
N ASP A 84 -0.73 8.13 13.14
CA ASP A 84 -1.36 9.20 13.92
C ASP A 84 -0.35 9.84 14.90
N GLU A 85 0.45 9.04 15.62
CA GLU A 85 1.48 9.53 16.56
C GLU A 85 2.53 10.42 15.87
N PHE A 86 2.98 10.04 14.68
CA PHE A 86 4.00 10.79 13.93
C PHE A 86 3.44 11.80 12.93
N GLY A 87 2.11 12.00 12.86
CA GLY A 87 1.48 12.95 11.93
C GLY A 87 1.71 12.60 10.46
N ILE A 88 1.94 11.32 10.13
CA ILE A 88 2.22 10.87 8.76
C ILE A 88 1.00 11.11 7.86
N MET A 89 -0.21 11.03 8.43
CA MET A 89 -1.45 11.22 7.69
C MET A 89 -1.58 12.63 7.09
N ASP A 90 -0.90 13.64 7.64
CA ASP A 90 -0.95 15.02 7.14
C ASP A 90 -0.27 15.17 5.78
N VAL A 91 0.67 14.28 5.44
CA VAL A 91 1.42 14.30 4.18
C VAL A 91 0.99 13.21 3.20
N VAL A 92 0.20 12.23 3.64
CA VAL A 92 -0.27 11.12 2.80
C VAL A 92 -1.50 11.53 2.00
N ARG A 93 -1.35 11.53 0.68
CA ARG A 93 -2.48 11.62 -0.26
C ARG A 93 -3.03 10.22 -0.53
N LEU A 94 -4.07 9.82 0.21
CA LEU A 94 -4.87 8.60 -0.01
C LEU A 94 -5.62 8.67 -1.36
N ASN A 95 -6.25 7.59 -1.81
CA ASN A 95 -6.91 7.40 -3.13
C ASN A 95 -6.20 8.11 -4.30
N THR A 96 -4.87 8.00 -4.35
CA THR A 96 -4.02 8.60 -5.39
C THR A 96 -3.11 7.53 -5.95
N LYS A 97 -3.35 7.13 -7.19
CA LYS A 97 -2.55 6.12 -7.90
C LYS A 97 -1.45 6.80 -8.71
N VAL A 98 -0.20 6.38 -8.51
CA VAL A 98 0.92 6.82 -9.33
C VAL A 98 0.95 5.99 -10.61
N MET A 99 0.93 6.67 -11.75
CA MET A 99 0.88 6.04 -13.08
C MET A 99 2.26 6.00 -13.73
N CYS A 100 3.09 7.02 -13.53
CA CYS A 100 4.42 7.10 -14.10
C CYS A 100 5.34 7.94 -13.22
N VAL A 101 6.61 7.55 -13.17
CA VAL A 101 7.71 8.33 -12.61
C VAL A 101 8.81 8.37 -13.66
N ALA A 102 9.19 9.58 -14.09
CA ALA A 102 10.22 9.79 -15.10
C ALA A 102 11.18 10.89 -14.65
N MET A 103 12.42 10.87 -15.13
CA MET A 103 13.31 12.02 -14.96
C MET A 103 12.79 13.18 -15.79
N ALA A 104 12.66 14.36 -15.18
CA ALA A 104 12.32 15.58 -15.89
C ALA A 104 13.48 15.93 -16.83
N SER A 105 13.18 16.18 -18.12
CA SER A 105 14.19 16.60 -19.08
C SER A 105 14.83 17.91 -18.63
N GLU A 106 16.16 18.02 -18.70
CA GLU A 106 16.86 19.26 -18.39
C GLU A 106 16.35 20.38 -19.31
N VAL A 107 15.87 21.48 -18.73
CA VAL A 107 15.56 22.69 -19.50
C VAL A 107 16.88 23.20 -20.07
N ALA A 108 17.03 23.14 -21.40
CA ALA A 108 18.19 23.66 -22.10
C ALA A 108 18.44 25.13 -21.69
N GLY A 109 19.48 25.37 -20.89
CA GLY A 109 19.92 26.71 -20.49
C GLY A 109 20.08 26.96 -18.98
N GLY A 110 19.82 25.99 -18.10
CA GLY A 110 20.03 26.15 -16.65
C GLY A 110 21.23 25.36 -16.12
N ASN A 111 22.17 26.02 -15.43
CA ASN A 111 23.34 25.41 -14.76
C ASN A 111 22.98 24.52 -13.54
N SER A 112 21.82 23.88 -13.52
CA SER A 112 21.35 23.08 -12.39
C SER A 112 21.60 21.60 -12.67
N SER A 113 22.69 21.05 -12.13
CA SER A 113 23.04 19.62 -12.20
C SER A 113 22.15 18.71 -11.33
N GLN A 114 20.99 19.18 -10.88
CA GLN A 114 20.12 18.46 -9.97
C GLN A 114 19.02 17.75 -10.75
N VAL A 115 19.06 16.40 -10.72
CA VAL A 115 18.03 15.54 -11.31
C VAL A 115 16.70 15.82 -10.64
N LYS A 116 15.68 16.13 -11.44
CA LYS A 116 14.30 16.28 -11.01
C LYS A 116 13.45 15.13 -11.53
N TRP A 117 12.38 14.81 -10.82
CA TRP A 117 11.49 13.70 -11.13
C TRP A 117 10.10 14.22 -11.43
N GLN A 118 9.62 13.94 -12.64
CA GLN A 118 8.23 14.17 -13.02
C GLN A 118 7.40 12.94 -12.63
N VAL A 119 6.35 13.16 -11.85
CA VAL A 119 5.44 12.11 -11.37
C VAL A 119 4.05 12.40 -11.88
N ARG A 120 3.51 11.46 -12.65
CA ARG A 120 2.11 11.47 -13.10
C ARG A 120 1.28 10.60 -12.16
N SER A 121 0.24 11.18 -11.58
CA SER A 121 -0.70 10.48 -10.69
C SER A 121 -2.15 10.74 -11.10
N VAL A 122 -3.05 9.87 -10.66
CA VAL A 122 -4.50 9.99 -10.85
C VAL A 122 -5.20 9.87 -9.50
N ARG A 123 -6.15 10.78 -9.24
CA ARG A 123 -7.06 10.72 -8.11
C ARG A 123 -8.12 9.66 -8.40
N LEU A 124 -8.34 8.76 -7.47
CA LEU A 124 -9.40 7.76 -7.53
C LEU A 124 -10.61 8.21 -6.71
N ASP A 125 -11.79 7.96 -7.24
CA ASP A 125 -13.05 8.11 -6.53
C ASP A 125 -13.09 7.12 -5.35
N PRO A 126 -13.36 7.57 -4.12
CA PRO A 126 -13.36 6.68 -2.95
C PRO A 126 -14.45 5.59 -2.98
N ASP A 127 -15.56 5.83 -3.69
CA ASP A 127 -16.74 4.95 -3.67
C ASP A 127 -16.66 3.85 -4.73
N ASN A 128 -16.16 4.18 -5.93
CA ASN A 128 -16.10 3.24 -7.06
C ASN A 128 -14.69 2.99 -7.62
N GLY A 129 -13.68 3.76 -7.19
CA GLY A 129 -12.28 3.59 -7.62
C GLY A 129 -11.97 4.11 -9.03
N GLU A 130 -12.90 4.80 -9.70
CA GLU A 130 -12.70 5.37 -11.03
C GLU A 130 -11.72 6.55 -11.01
N GLU A 131 -11.01 6.76 -12.13
CA GLU A 131 -10.07 7.86 -12.28
C GLU A 131 -10.80 9.19 -12.46
N VAL A 132 -10.65 10.11 -11.52
CA VAL A 132 -11.36 11.40 -11.49
C VAL A 132 -10.52 12.51 -12.12
N ALA A 133 -9.24 12.59 -11.76
CA ALA A 133 -8.37 13.69 -12.19
C ALA A 133 -6.90 13.26 -12.25
N ALA A 134 -6.24 13.55 -13.36
CA ALA A 134 -4.80 13.37 -13.52
C ALA A 134 -4.04 14.62 -13.06
N GLN A 135 -2.89 14.42 -12.41
CA GLN A 135 -1.98 15.47 -11.99
C GLN A 135 -0.55 15.11 -12.38
N GLU A 136 0.24 16.14 -12.67
CA GLU A 136 1.66 16.02 -12.97
C GLU A 136 2.42 17.00 -12.07
N GLU A 137 3.34 16.45 -11.27
CA GLU A 137 4.11 17.21 -10.28
C GLU A 137 5.59 16.89 -10.45
N VAL A 138 6.46 17.85 -10.11
CA VAL A 138 7.91 17.67 -10.14
C VAL A 138 8.45 17.62 -8.72
N PHE A 139 9.25 16.60 -8.42
CA PHE A 139 9.86 16.36 -7.12
C PHE A 139 11.38 16.33 -7.23
N ASP A 140 12.07 16.76 -6.17
CA ASP A 140 13.54 16.67 -6.10
C ASP A 140 14.02 15.23 -5.84
N ALA A 141 13.17 14.38 -5.24
CA ALA A 141 13.45 12.97 -4.99
C ALA A 141 12.16 12.15 -4.99
N VAL A 142 12.27 10.87 -5.35
CA VAL A 142 11.17 9.90 -5.30
C VAL A 142 11.61 8.64 -4.57
N ILE A 143 10.82 8.21 -3.59
CA ILE A 143 10.99 6.94 -2.90
C ILE A 143 9.84 6.03 -3.30
N VAL A 144 10.16 4.84 -3.82
CA VAL A 144 9.17 3.85 -4.25
C VAL A 144 8.99 2.78 -3.17
N ALA A 145 7.78 2.73 -2.60
CA ALA A 145 7.39 1.78 -1.57
C ALA A 145 6.06 1.07 -1.95
N ASN A 146 5.99 0.55 -3.18
CA ASN A 146 4.77 -0.05 -3.74
C ASN A 146 4.56 -1.53 -3.36
N GLY A 147 5.55 -2.17 -2.73
CA GLY A 147 5.50 -3.58 -2.35
C GLY A 147 5.64 -4.54 -3.54
N HIS A 148 6.00 -5.79 -3.23
CA HIS A 148 6.27 -6.83 -4.23
C HIS A 148 5.42 -8.10 -4.08
N TYR A 149 4.52 -8.16 -3.10
CA TYR A 149 3.65 -9.33 -2.82
C TYR A 149 2.21 -9.20 -3.37
N SER A 150 2.02 -8.36 -4.39
CA SER A 150 0.70 -8.08 -4.99
C SER A 150 0.58 -8.53 -6.44
N HIS A 151 1.66 -9.04 -7.05
CA HIS A 151 1.67 -9.54 -8.42
C HIS A 151 2.05 -11.02 -8.39
N PRO A 152 1.08 -11.95 -8.49
CA PRO A 152 1.36 -13.37 -8.45
C PRO A 152 2.14 -13.80 -9.70
N VAL A 153 3.11 -14.70 -9.50
CA VAL A 153 3.77 -15.39 -10.61
C VAL A 153 3.01 -16.70 -10.85
N ALA A 154 2.54 -16.89 -12.08
CA ALA A 154 1.90 -18.13 -12.50
C ALA A 154 2.70 -18.78 -13.63
N GLU A 155 2.89 -20.10 -13.54
CA GLU A 155 3.49 -20.89 -14.62
C GLU A 155 2.54 -20.87 -15.84
N PRO A 156 3.07 -20.69 -17.07
CA PRO A 156 2.26 -20.73 -18.28
C PRO A 156 1.46 -22.05 -18.38
N GLY A 157 0.13 -21.95 -18.42
CA GLY A 157 -0.78 -23.10 -18.57
C GLY A 157 -1.51 -23.55 -17.30
N THR A 158 -1.26 -22.93 -16.14
CA THR A 158 -2.03 -23.23 -14.91
C THR A 158 -3.36 -22.48 -14.93
N MET A 159 -4.43 -23.12 -15.42
CA MET A 159 -5.79 -22.62 -15.18
C MET A 159 -6.18 -22.90 -13.72
N VAL A 160 -6.13 -21.88 -12.88
CA VAL A 160 -6.78 -21.94 -11.56
C VAL A 160 -8.28 -21.80 -11.79
N LYS A 161 -9.01 -22.92 -11.75
CA LYS A 161 -10.47 -22.89 -11.71
C LYS A 161 -10.87 -22.21 -10.41
N GLY A 162 -11.45 -21.01 -10.50
CA GLY A 162 -12.09 -20.35 -9.36
C GLY A 162 -13.16 -21.28 -8.77
N CYS A 163 -13.15 -21.40 -7.44
CA CYS A 163 -14.22 -22.06 -6.69
C CYS A 163 -15.50 -21.21 -6.72
#